data_AF-A0A6L8KI76-F1
#
_entry.id   AF-A0A6L8KI76-F1
#
_cell.length_a   1.000
_cell.length_b   1.000
_cell.length_c   1.000
_cell.angle_alpha   90.00
_cell.angle_beta   90.00
_cell.angle_gamma   90.00
#
_symmetry.space_group_name_H-M   'P 1'
#
loop_
_entity.id
_entity.type
_entity.pdbx_description
1 polymer ?
#
loop_
_entity_poly.entity_id
_entity_poly.type
_entity_poly.pdbx_seq_one_letter_code
_entity_poly.pdbx_strand_id
1 'polypeptide(L)'
;MFDPEGLQPEKSLGVLLKMEEAKQAFGDAGILEFEDIFVDHLGTNLRNEVAHGLMSDEQMFGGDVLYACWLLLKLCVLSSNWTAERFVRTMAT
;
A
#
# COMPACT_ATOMS: atom_id res chain seq x y z
N MET A 1 0.84 15.94 6.62
CA MET A 1 0.92 17.26 7.26
C MET A 1 2.35 17.43 7.74
N PHE A 2 3.06 18.44 7.27
CA PHE A 2 4.37 18.79 7.80
C PHE A 2 4.19 19.39 9.20
N ASP A 3 5.15 19.16 10.08
CA ASP A 3 5.22 19.87 11.35
C ASP A 3 5.61 21.34 11.13
N PRO A 4 5.59 22.18 12.18
CA PRO A 4 5.96 23.60 12.07
C PRO A 4 7.40 23.84 11.58
N GLU A 5 8.26 22.84 11.64
CA GLU A 5 9.66 22.87 11.18
C GLU A 5 9.79 22.44 9.71
N GLY A 6 8.68 22.06 9.07
CA GLY A 6 8.63 21.61 7.69
C GLY A 6 9.00 20.14 7.52
N LEU A 7 9.11 19.37 8.60
CA LEU A 7 9.43 17.95 8.56
C LEU A 7 8.15 17.11 8.43
N GLN A 8 8.23 16.06 7.63
CA GLN A 8 7.17 15.06 7.58
C GLN A 8 7.52 13.93 8.55
N PRO A 9 6.78 13.78 9.66
CA PRO A 9 7.04 12.69 10.59
C PRO A 9 6.78 11.34 9.90
N GLU A 10 7.62 10.37 10.20
CA GLU A 10 7.42 8.99 9.74
C GLU A 10 6.11 8.45 10.31
N LYS A 11 5.35 7.76 9.46
CA LYS A 11 4.14 7.05 9.83
C LYS A 11 4.25 5.64 9.28
N SER A 12 4.05 4.66 10.15
CA SER A 12 3.97 3.27 9.72
C SER A 12 2.79 3.04 8.79
N LEU A 13 2.89 2.01 7.94
CA LEU A 13 1.81 1.63 7.02
C LEU A 13 0.48 1.40 7.77
N GLY A 14 0.51 0.70 8.91
CA GLY A 14 -0.69 0.47 9.70
C GLY A 14 -1.34 1.73 10.27
N VAL A 15 -0.57 2.80 10.51
CA VAL A 15 -1.14 4.11 10.86
C VAL A 15 -1.74 4.77 9.63
N LEU A 16 -1.07 4.70 8.49
CA LEU A 16 -1.55 5.29 7.23
C LEU A 16 -2.88 4.67 6.77
N LEU A 17 -3.05 3.35 6.87
CA LEU A 17 -4.28 2.67 6.47
C LEU A 17 -5.50 3.05 7.33
N LYS A 18 -5.30 3.56 8.53
CA LYS A 18 -6.39 4.03 9.42
C LYS A 18 -6.81 5.48 9.16
N MET A 19 -6.12 6.17 8.25
CA MET A 19 -6.45 7.55 7.91
C MET A 19 -7.58 7.59 6.88
N GLU A 20 -8.42 8.63 6.93
CA GLU A 20 -9.53 8.81 5.99
C GLU A 20 -9.05 8.92 4.54
N GLU A 21 -7.86 9.48 4.32
CA GLU A 21 -7.24 9.58 2.99
C GLU A 21 -6.96 8.20 2.39
N ALA A 22 -6.61 7.21 3.21
CA ALA A 22 -6.42 5.84 2.73
C ALA A 22 -7.75 5.20 2.34
N LYS A 23 -8.81 5.41 3.15
CA LYS A 23 -10.17 4.97 2.81
C LYS A 23 -10.70 5.64 1.53
N GLN A 24 -10.41 6.92 1.32
CA GLN A 24 -10.76 7.63 0.09
C GLN A 24 -10.02 7.09 -1.14
N ALA A 25 -8.75 6.69 -0.98
CA ALA A 25 -7.94 6.16 -2.06
C ALA A 25 -8.28 4.72 -2.43
N PHE A 26 -8.52 3.86 -1.44
CA PHE A 26 -8.59 2.40 -1.64
C PHE A 26 -9.98 1.80 -1.35
N GLY A 27 -10.87 2.53 -0.68
CA GLY A 27 -12.14 2.01 -0.18
C GLY A 27 -11.97 0.97 0.92
N ASP A 28 -13.08 0.57 1.56
CA ASP A 28 -13.05 -0.35 2.70
C ASP A 28 -12.45 -1.73 2.35
N ALA A 29 -12.76 -2.26 1.16
CA ALA A 29 -12.22 -3.54 0.72
C ALA A 29 -10.70 -3.50 0.49
N GLY A 30 -10.18 -2.40 -0.06
CA GLY A 30 -8.75 -2.24 -0.28
C GLY A 30 -7.99 -2.07 1.04
N ILE A 31 -8.56 -1.34 2.01
CA ILE A 31 -7.96 -1.22 3.34
C ILE A 31 -7.84 -2.58 4.01
N LEU A 32 -8.91 -3.38 4.00
CA LEU A 32 -8.91 -4.73 4.57
C LEU A 32 -7.85 -5.62 3.92
N GLU A 33 -7.73 -5.56 2.59
CA GLU A 33 -6.73 -6.31 1.84
C GLU A 33 -5.29 -5.89 2.20
N PHE A 34 -5.01 -4.59 2.35
CA PHE A 34 -3.68 -4.14 2.78
C PHE A 34 -3.38 -4.49 4.23
N GLU A 35 -4.37 -4.41 5.12
CA GLU A 35 -4.22 -4.78 6.52
C GLU A 35 -3.86 -6.26 6.63
N ASP A 36 -4.61 -7.15 5.97
CA ASP A 36 -4.38 -8.60 6.00
C ASP A 36 -2.99 -8.98 5.44
N ILE A 37 -2.61 -8.41 4.29
CA ILE A 37 -1.36 -8.79 3.61
C ILE A 37 -0.12 -8.20 4.29
N PHE A 38 -0.16 -6.94 4.74
CA PHE A 38 1.06 -6.20 5.10
C PHE A 38 1.15 -5.71 6.54
N VAL A 39 0.10 -5.80 7.35
CA VAL A 39 0.06 -5.14 8.66
C VAL A 39 -0.37 -6.07 9.79
N ASP A 40 -1.45 -6.83 9.61
CA ASP A 40 -2.02 -7.64 10.66
C ASP A 40 -1.20 -8.91 10.89
N HIS A 41 -0.79 -9.11 12.14
CA HIS A 41 -0.12 -10.32 12.62
C HIS A 41 -0.97 -11.60 12.48
N LEU A 42 -2.30 -11.48 12.40
CA LEU A 42 -3.20 -12.62 12.15
C LEU A 42 -3.40 -12.91 10.66
N GLY A 43 -3.05 -11.96 9.78
CA GLY A 43 -3.05 -12.14 8.34
C GLY A 43 -1.73 -12.72 7.83
N THR A 44 -1.43 -12.55 6.53
CA THR A 44 -0.15 -12.96 5.94
C THR A 44 1.03 -12.26 6.61
N ASN A 45 0.84 -11.00 7.06
CA ASN A 45 1.86 -10.21 7.75
C ASN A 45 3.17 -10.04 6.96
N LEU A 46 3.06 -10.06 5.62
CA LEU A 46 4.18 -10.29 4.70
C LEU A 46 5.30 -9.27 4.85
N ARG A 47 4.95 -8.00 5.10
CA ARG A 47 5.92 -6.92 5.34
C ARG A 47 6.86 -7.27 6.50
N ASN A 48 6.32 -7.79 7.59
CA ASN A 48 7.08 -8.07 8.79
C ASN A 48 7.90 -9.36 8.61
N GLU A 49 7.31 -10.42 8.05
CA GLU A 49 8.01 -11.67 7.78
C GLU A 49 9.23 -11.46 6.85
N VAL A 50 9.07 -10.67 5.79
CA VAL A 50 10.17 -10.30 4.89
C VAL A 50 11.22 -9.46 5.61
N ALA A 51 10.81 -8.41 6.34
CA ALA A 51 11.75 -7.50 7.00
C ALA A 51 12.56 -8.16 8.12
N HIS A 52 11.99 -9.16 8.78
CA HIS A 52 12.67 -9.95 9.81
C HIS A 52 13.45 -11.15 9.24
N GLY A 53 13.35 -11.42 7.94
CA GLY A 53 14.04 -12.54 7.29
C GLY A 53 13.48 -13.91 7.72
N LEU A 54 12.18 -13.98 8.00
CA LEU A 54 11.49 -15.19 8.47
C LEU A 54 10.93 -16.05 7.32
N MET A 55 11.02 -15.56 6.08
CA MET A 55 10.56 -16.29 4.90
C MET A 55 11.65 -17.19 4.32
N SER A 56 11.28 -18.45 4.05
CA SER A 56 12.09 -19.36 3.24
C SER A 56 11.94 -19.09 1.74
N ASP A 57 12.88 -19.59 0.93
CA ASP A 57 12.84 -19.48 -0.53
C ASP A 57 11.51 -20.02 -1.11
N GLU A 58 11.01 -21.14 -0.61
CA GLU A 58 9.73 -21.71 -1.07
C GLU A 58 8.55 -20.78 -0.78
N GLN A 59 8.50 -20.18 0.41
CA GLN A 59 7.45 -19.23 0.78
C GLN A 59 7.52 -17.95 -0.06
N MET A 60 8.70 -17.51 -0.48
CA MET A 60 8.87 -16.36 -1.37
C MET A 60 8.26 -16.56 -2.76
N PHE A 61 8.07 -17.81 -3.20
CA PHE A 61 7.36 -18.15 -4.44
C PHE A 61 5.92 -18.63 -4.19
N GLY A 62 5.42 -18.44 -2.96
CA GLY A 62 4.06 -18.80 -2.55
C GLY A 62 2.98 -17.88 -3.12
N GLY A 63 1.72 -18.33 -2.97
CA GLY A 63 0.54 -17.63 -3.47
C GLY A 63 0.39 -16.21 -2.90
N ASP A 64 0.63 -16.04 -1.60
CA ASP A 64 0.47 -14.74 -0.93
C ASP A 64 1.47 -13.70 -1.44
N VAL A 65 2.72 -14.11 -1.68
CA VAL A 65 3.76 -13.23 -2.24
C VAL A 65 3.44 -12.88 -3.68
N LEU A 66 3.05 -13.86 -4.48
CA LEU A 66 2.64 -13.64 -5.87
C LEU A 66 1.45 -12.68 -5.95
N TYR A 67 0.46 -12.86 -5.06
CA TYR A 67 -0.69 -11.98 -4.95
C TYR A 67 -0.26 -10.55 -4.57
N ALA A 68 0.56 -10.41 -3.53
CA ALA A 68 1.09 -9.11 -3.09
C ALA A 68 1.84 -8.40 -4.23
N CYS A 69 2.66 -9.11 -5.00
CA CYS A 69 3.35 -8.54 -6.17
C CYS A 69 2.36 -8.03 -7.23
N TRP A 70 1.33 -8.81 -7.56
CA TRP A 70 0.30 -8.38 -8.53
C TRP A 70 -0.54 -7.22 -8.01
N LEU A 71 -0.87 -7.22 -6.72
CA LEU A 71 -1.56 -6.11 -6.07
C LEU A 71 -0.74 -4.82 -6.18
N LEU A 72 0.55 -4.86 -5.82
CA LEU A 72 1.44 -3.70 -5.94
C LEU A 72 1.58 -3.23 -7.39
N LEU A 73 1.74 -4.14 -8.35
CA LEU A 73 1.78 -3.80 -9.78
C LEU A 73 0.49 -3.14 -10.24
N LYS A 74 -0.67 -3.68 -9.86
CA LYS A 74 -1.99 -3.11 -10.16
C LYS A 74 -2.10 -1.67 -9.65
N LEU A 75 -1.64 -1.39 -8.43
CA LEU A 75 -1.65 -0.03 -7.87
C LEU A 75 -0.75 0.93 -8.66
N CYS A 76 0.46 0.50 -9.03
CA CYS A 76 1.38 1.31 -9.84
C CYS A 76 0.76 1.68 -11.20
N VAL A 77 0.08 0.73 -11.85
CA VAL A 77 -0.58 0.96 -13.14
C VAL A 77 -1.81 1.86 -12.99
N LEU A 78 -2.68 1.59 -11.99
CA LEU A 78 -3.90 2.38 -11.77
C LEU A 78 -3.57 3.83 -11.36
N SER A 79 -2.60 4.03 -10.48
CA SER A 79 -2.16 5.37 -10.07
C SER A 79 -1.54 6.17 -11.22
N SER A 80 -0.80 5.49 -12.11
CA SER A 80 -0.24 6.10 -13.32
C SER A 80 -1.34 6.58 -14.26
N ASN A 81 -2.38 5.76 -14.48
CA ASN A 81 -3.53 6.14 -15.30
C ASN A 81 -4.30 7.31 -14.69
N TRP A 82 -4.54 7.29 -13.38
CA TRP A 82 -5.22 8.38 -12.68
C TRP A 82 -4.46 9.71 -12.78
N THR A 83 -3.12 9.65 -12.67
CA THR A 83 -2.26 10.83 -12.84
C THR A 83 -2.31 11.36 -14.27
N ALA A 84 -2.29 10.49 -15.27
CA ALA A 84 -2.40 10.88 -16.68
C ALA A 84 -3.75 11.56 -16.97
N GLU A 85 -4.86 11.02 -16.47
CA GLU A 85 -6.18 11.62 -16.63
C GLU A 85 -6.28 13.00 -15.97
N ARG A 86 -5.71 13.16 -14.76
CA ARG A 86 -5.71 14.42 -14.03
C ARG A 86 -4.82 15.48 -14.69
N PHE A 87 -3.70 15.07 -15.28
CA PHE A 87 -2.84 15.95 -16.07
C PHE A 87 -3.56 16.48 -17.32
N VAL A 88 -4.21 15.60 -18.09
CA VAL A 88 -5.01 15.98 -19.27
C VAL A 88 -6.14 16.95 -18.90
N ARG A 89 -6.85 16.69 -17.80
CA ARG A 89 -7.94 17.56 -17.33
C ARG A 89 -7.47 18.96 -16.90
N THR A 90 -6.26 19.08 -16.36
CA THR A 90 -5.71 20.36 -15.90
C THR A 90 -5.21 21.24 -17.06
N MET A 91 -4.76 20.64 -18.16
CA MET A 91 -4.33 21.39 -19.37
C MET A 91 -5.49 21.81 -20.28
N ALA A 92 -6.67 21.22 -20.12
CA ALA A 92 -7.87 21.52 -20.92
C ALA A 92 -8.73 22.68 -20.35
N THR A 93 -8.31 23.28 -19.23
CA THR A 93 -8.90 24.46 -18.57
C THR A 93 -7.89 25.59 -18.54
#